data_AF-A0A8H4TVR2-F1
#
_entry.id   AF-A0A8H4TVR2-F1
#
_cell.length_a   1.000
_cell.length_b   1.000
_cell.length_c   1.000
_cell.angle_alpha   90.00
_cell.angle_beta   90.00
_cell.angle_gamma   90.00
#
_symmetry.space_group_name_H-M   'P 1'
#
loop_
_entity.id
_entity.type
_entity.pdbx_description
1 polymer ?
#
loop_
_entity_poly.entity_id
_entity_poly.type
_entity_poly.pdbx_seq_one_letter_code
_entity_poly.pdbx_strand_id
1 'polypeptide(L)'
;MGTYLANIQAANKAGASPPIAGIFVVYDLPDRDCAAAASNGEYTVADNGVANYKAYIDSIVAQLKAYPDVHTILIIVQGFKSNESRSIEPDSLANMVTNLSTPKCSEAQSAYYECVNYALINLNLANVAMYIDAGHAGWLGWPANLSPAAQLFATVYKNASAPASLRGLATNVANYNAWSISSPPSYTSGDANYDEQLYVNALSPLLTSNGWPNAHFIMDTSRNGVQPTKQQAWGDWCNVIGTGFGVPFTTNTGDPLEDAFVWVKPGGEADGTSNSSAPRYDYHCGYSDALQPAPQAGSWFQAY
;
A
#
# COMPACT_ATOMS: atom_id res chain seq x y z
N MET A 1 -8.62 -4.79 -14.33
CA MET A 1 -8.77 -6.14 -13.74
C MET A 1 -9.18 -7.20 -14.77
N GLY A 2 -10.43 -7.25 -15.25
CA GLY A 2 -10.98 -8.38 -16.04
C GLY A 2 -10.10 -8.97 -17.14
N THR A 3 -9.54 -8.15 -18.04
CA THR A 3 -8.64 -8.62 -19.12
C THR A 3 -7.40 -9.37 -18.60
N TYR A 4 -6.84 -8.93 -17.48
CA TYR A 4 -5.69 -9.60 -16.85
C TYR A 4 -6.11 -10.94 -16.22
N LEU A 5 -7.26 -11.00 -15.55
CA LEU A 5 -7.79 -12.26 -15.02
C LEU A 5 -8.08 -13.26 -16.15
N ALA A 6 -8.64 -12.82 -17.28
CA ALA A 6 -8.84 -13.66 -18.47
C ALA A 6 -7.51 -14.21 -19.03
N ASN A 7 -6.49 -13.36 -19.15
CA ASN A 7 -5.16 -13.76 -19.63
C ASN A 7 -4.49 -14.76 -18.67
N ILE A 8 -4.58 -14.53 -17.35
CA ILE A 8 -4.08 -15.45 -16.32
C ILE A 8 -4.82 -16.79 -16.37
N GLN A 9 -6.16 -16.76 -16.49
CA GLN A 9 -6.97 -17.96 -16.62
C GLN A 9 -6.60 -18.77 -17.87
N ALA A 10 -6.35 -18.10 -19.00
CA ALA A 10 -5.90 -18.72 -20.25
C ALA A 10 -4.51 -19.34 -20.11
N ALA A 11 -3.55 -18.65 -19.47
CA ALA A 11 -2.21 -19.18 -19.22
C ALA A 11 -2.22 -20.39 -18.27
N ASN A 12 -3.04 -20.36 -17.22
CA ASN A 12 -3.22 -21.48 -16.30
C ASN A 12 -3.85 -22.69 -17.01
N LYS A 13 -4.87 -22.47 -17.87
CA LYS A 13 -5.48 -23.50 -18.72
C LYS A 13 -4.54 -24.03 -19.81
N ALA A 14 -3.54 -23.25 -20.21
CA ALA A 14 -2.45 -23.68 -21.10
C ALA A 14 -1.31 -24.43 -20.38
N GLY A 15 -1.39 -24.62 -19.06
CA GLY A 15 -0.43 -25.41 -18.28
C GLY A 15 0.69 -24.63 -17.61
N ALA A 16 0.49 -23.34 -17.29
CA ALA A 16 1.43 -22.60 -16.45
C ALA A 16 1.67 -23.33 -15.10
N SER A 17 2.94 -23.52 -14.76
CA SER A 17 3.38 -24.30 -13.59
C SER A 17 4.53 -23.56 -12.87
N PRO A 18 4.33 -23.07 -11.63
CA PRO A 18 3.06 -23.05 -10.89
C PRO A 18 1.98 -22.21 -11.59
N PRO A 19 0.69 -22.40 -11.24
CA PRO A 19 -0.38 -21.54 -11.71
C PRO A 19 -0.12 -20.07 -11.35
N ILE A 20 -0.37 -19.17 -12.29
CA ILE A 20 -0.22 -17.73 -12.13
C ILE A 20 -1.39 -17.20 -11.28
N ALA A 21 -1.09 -16.37 -10.29
CA ALA A 21 -2.06 -15.58 -9.53
C ALA A 21 -2.11 -14.15 -10.06
N GLY A 22 -3.27 -13.49 -9.92
CA GLY A 22 -3.36 -12.04 -10.12
C GLY A 22 -2.92 -11.29 -8.87
N ILE A 23 -2.20 -10.18 -9.03
CA ILE A 23 -1.93 -9.22 -7.94
C ILE A 23 -2.53 -7.88 -8.40
N PHE A 24 -3.38 -7.28 -7.56
CA PHE A 24 -3.96 -5.97 -7.83
C PHE A 24 -4.03 -5.14 -6.55
N VAL A 25 -3.86 -3.83 -6.69
CA VAL A 25 -4.20 -2.88 -5.62
C VAL A 25 -5.68 -2.54 -5.75
N VAL A 26 -6.46 -2.66 -4.66
CA VAL A 26 -7.83 -2.15 -4.56
C VAL A 26 -7.72 -0.74 -4.01
N TYR A 27 -8.08 0.25 -4.83
CA TYR A 27 -7.26 1.46 -4.85
C TYR A 27 -8.06 2.71 -5.28
N ASP A 28 -9.07 3.18 -4.53
CA ASP A 28 -9.97 4.24 -5.03
C ASP A 28 -10.84 5.04 -4.00
N LEU A 29 -10.40 5.28 -2.75
CA LEU A 29 -11.25 5.94 -1.74
C LEU A 29 -11.63 7.42 -2.04
N PRO A 30 -12.78 7.90 -1.50
CA PRO A 30 -13.12 9.32 -1.47
C PRO A 30 -12.26 10.13 -0.50
N ASP A 31 -11.95 11.39 -0.83
CA ASP A 31 -11.09 12.31 -0.06
C ASP A 31 -9.70 11.75 0.29
N ARG A 32 -9.24 10.86 -0.58
CA ARG A 32 -7.94 10.20 -0.70
C ARG A 32 -6.73 11.06 -0.36
N ASP A 33 -5.61 10.43 0.02
CA ASP A 33 -4.32 11.09 0.32
C ASP A 33 -4.53 12.24 1.32
N CYS A 34 -5.12 11.94 2.49
CA CYS A 34 -5.71 12.97 3.35
C CYS A 34 -4.68 13.89 4.04
N ALA A 35 -3.42 13.48 4.14
CA ALA A 35 -2.31 14.28 4.67
C ALA A 35 -1.34 14.81 3.61
N ALA A 36 -1.42 14.34 2.35
CA ALA A 36 -0.60 14.83 1.25
C ALA A 36 -1.00 16.27 0.85
N ALA A 37 -0.06 17.06 0.32
CA ALA A 37 -0.34 18.44 -0.08
C ALA A 37 -1.22 18.51 -1.34
N ALA A 38 -1.18 17.46 -2.17
CA ALA A 38 -2.08 17.26 -3.31
C ALA A 38 -2.56 15.81 -3.40
N SER A 39 -3.82 15.61 -3.78
CA SER A 39 -4.42 14.29 -4.01
C SER A 39 -4.81 14.08 -5.46
N ASN A 40 -4.92 12.82 -5.88
CA ASN A 40 -5.47 12.43 -7.18
C ASN A 40 -6.70 11.50 -7.09
N GLY A 41 -7.39 11.46 -5.94
CA GLY A 41 -8.68 10.77 -5.83
C GLY A 41 -9.75 11.38 -6.74
N GLU A 42 -10.55 10.55 -7.41
CA GLU A 42 -11.63 11.02 -8.29
C GLU A 42 -13.01 11.06 -7.62
N TYR A 43 -13.11 10.68 -6.35
CA TYR A 43 -14.29 10.88 -5.52
C TYR A 43 -13.96 11.77 -4.31
N THR A 44 -14.96 12.50 -3.82
CA THR A 44 -14.93 13.19 -2.53
C THR A 44 -16.08 12.72 -1.65
N VAL A 45 -15.99 12.84 -0.33
CA VAL A 45 -17.11 12.48 0.58
C VAL A 45 -18.29 13.44 0.35
N ALA A 46 -18.01 14.69 -0.03
CA ALA A 46 -19.00 15.68 -0.40
C ALA A 46 -19.78 15.35 -1.70
N ASP A 47 -19.15 14.71 -2.69
CA ASP A 47 -19.75 14.36 -3.99
C ASP A 47 -19.99 12.84 -4.12
N ASN A 48 -20.90 12.33 -3.28
CA ASN A 48 -21.41 10.95 -3.31
C ASN A 48 -20.33 9.82 -3.19
N GLY A 49 -19.10 10.15 -2.80
CA GLY A 49 -17.94 9.28 -3.00
C GLY A 49 -17.98 7.94 -2.28
N VAL A 50 -18.65 7.85 -1.13
CA VAL A 50 -18.88 6.56 -0.43
C VAL A 50 -19.73 5.61 -1.27
N ALA A 51 -20.76 6.10 -1.97
CA ALA A 51 -21.58 5.27 -2.84
C ALA A 51 -20.86 4.93 -4.16
N ASN A 52 -20.09 5.89 -4.70
CA ASN A 52 -19.24 5.65 -5.88
C ASN A 52 -18.20 4.54 -5.59
N TYR A 53 -17.55 4.58 -4.42
CA TYR A 53 -16.60 3.55 -4.00
C TYR A 53 -17.25 2.17 -3.80
N LYS A 54 -18.46 2.11 -3.23
CA LYS A 54 -19.21 0.84 -3.11
C LYS A 54 -19.50 0.23 -4.47
N ALA A 55 -19.95 1.03 -5.44
CA ALA A 55 -20.15 0.57 -6.82
C ALA A 55 -18.83 0.12 -7.51
N TYR A 56 -17.71 0.77 -7.20
CA TYR A 56 -16.38 0.34 -7.63
C TYR A 56 -16.01 -1.03 -7.03
N ILE A 57 -16.22 -1.25 -5.73
CA ILE A 57 -16.03 -2.56 -5.08
C ILE A 57 -16.95 -3.63 -5.67
N ASP A 58 -18.24 -3.35 -5.89
CA ASP A 58 -19.17 -4.27 -6.54
C ASP A 58 -18.69 -4.67 -7.96
N SER A 59 -18.10 -3.73 -8.70
CA SER A 59 -17.51 -4.01 -10.01
C SER A 59 -16.33 -4.99 -9.93
N ILE A 60 -15.49 -4.88 -8.90
CA ILE A 60 -14.38 -5.80 -8.62
C ILE A 60 -14.91 -7.18 -8.22
N VAL A 61 -15.88 -7.22 -7.30
CA VAL A 61 -16.54 -8.46 -6.86
C VAL A 61 -17.16 -9.22 -8.05
N ALA A 62 -17.76 -8.50 -9.01
CA ALA A 62 -18.28 -9.09 -10.24
C ALA A 62 -17.18 -9.69 -11.13
N GLN A 63 -16.01 -9.06 -11.22
CA GLN A 63 -14.86 -9.63 -11.95
C GLN A 63 -14.32 -10.88 -11.25
N LEU A 64 -14.09 -10.82 -9.94
CA LEU A 64 -13.52 -11.95 -9.17
C LEU A 64 -14.41 -13.19 -9.20
N LYS A 65 -15.74 -13.00 -9.17
CA LYS A 65 -16.74 -14.08 -9.34
C LYS A 65 -16.81 -14.65 -10.77
N ALA A 66 -16.32 -13.94 -11.78
CA ALA A 66 -16.25 -14.44 -13.16
C ALA A 66 -14.99 -15.29 -13.43
N TYR A 67 -13.96 -15.18 -12.58
CA TYR A 67 -12.71 -15.96 -12.67
C TYR A 67 -12.41 -16.71 -11.35
N PRO A 68 -13.31 -17.59 -10.86
CA PRO A 68 -13.16 -18.27 -9.57
C PRO A 68 -12.03 -19.31 -9.54
N ASP A 69 -11.50 -19.69 -10.71
CA ASP A 69 -10.34 -20.53 -10.94
C ASP A 69 -9.00 -19.76 -10.98
N VAL A 70 -9.04 -18.43 -10.82
CA VAL A 70 -7.86 -17.56 -10.70
C VAL A 70 -7.72 -17.08 -9.26
N HIS A 71 -6.67 -17.54 -8.57
CA HIS A 71 -6.26 -16.96 -7.30
C HIS A 71 -5.84 -15.51 -7.50
N THR A 72 -6.34 -14.63 -6.62
CA THR A 72 -6.11 -13.19 -6.71
C THR A 72 -5.71 -12.61 -5.36
N ILE A 73 -4.55 -11.98 -5.31
CA ILE A 73 -4.06 -11.21 -4.18
C ILE A 73 -4.52 -9.75 -4.37
N LEU A 74 -5.20 -9.22 -3.36
CA LEU A 74 -5.70 -7.85 -3.33
C LEU A 74 -5.01 -7.09 -2.21
N ILE A 75 -4.27 -6.05 -2.57
CA ILE A 75 -3.68 -5.14 -1.59
C ILE A 75 -4.71 -4.03 -1.38
N ILE A 76 -5.33 -4.00 -0.21
CA ILE A 76 -6.41 -3.09 0.16
C ILE A 76 -5.78 -1.80 0.68
N VAL A 77 -5.68 -0.84 -0.24
CA VAL A 77 -5.03 0.47 -0.05
C VAL A 77 -6.08 1.54 -0.35
N GLN A 78 -5.75 2.84 -0.28
CA GLN A 78 -6.72 3.93 -0.50
C GLN A 78 -6.29 4.86 -1.66
N GLY A 79 -6.45 4.42 -2.92
CA GLY A 79 -5.81 4.99 -4.16
C GLY A 79 -4.68 4.22 -5.17
N PHE A 80 -5.41 4.76 -6.30
CA PHE A 80 -5.57 4.81 -7.81
C PHE A 80 -6.17 3.67 -8.72
N LYS A 81 -7.20 4.01 -9.51
CA LYS A 81 -7.68 3.25 -10.68
C LYS A 81 -6.84 3.53 -11.96
N SER A 82 -5.81 2.75 -12.24
CA SER A 82 -4.85 3.02 -13.34
C SER A 82 -5.42 3.15 -14.77
N ASN A 83 -5.44 4.38 -15.31
CA ASN A 83 -5.48 4.66 -16.76
C ASN A 83 -4.91 6.03 -17.22
N GLU A 84 -4.74 7.03 -16.34
CA GLU A 84 -4.23 8.37 -16.69
C GLU A 84 -3.31 8.95 -15.60
N SER A 85 -2.37 9.83 -15.96
CA SER A 85 -1.34 10.43 -15.09
C SER A 85 -1.86 11.02 -13.76
N ARG A 86 -1.79 10.22 -12.68
CA ARG A 86 -2.30 10.46 -11.33
C ARG A 86 -1.43 9.72 -10.29
N SER A 87 -1.34 10.22 -9.06
CA SER A 87 -0.36 9.74 -8.06
C SER A 87 -0.72 8.42 -7.36
N ILE A 88 0.34 7.73 -6.92
CA ILE A 88 0.39 6.38 -6.36
C ILE A 88 1.13 6.43 -5.01
N GLU A 89 0.56 7.17 -4.05
CA GLU A 89 0.93 7.13 -2.63
C GLU A 89 -0.10 6.29 -1.83
N PRO A 90 0.31 5.18 -1.19
CA PRO A 90 -0.59 4.17 -0.63
C PRO A 90 -1.14 4.54 0.75
N ASP A 91 -1.78 5.70 0.86
CA ASP A 91 -1.82 6.47 2.09
C ASP A 91 -3.07 6.22 2.97
N SER A 92 -3.17 5.03 3.57
CA SER A 92 -4.46 4.51 4.09
C SER A 92 -4.76 4.76 5.59
N LEU A 93 -5.09 3.70 6.34
CA LEU A 93 -5.36 3.68 7.77
C LEU A 93 -4.18 4.17 8.61
N ALA A 94 -2.95 4.18 8.06
CA ALA A 94 -1.80 4.83 8.67
C ALA A 94 -2.06 6.32 8.97
N ASN A 95 -2.76 7.03 8.08
CA ASN A 95 -3.21 8.41 8.33
C ASN A 95 -4.18 8.52 9.52
N MET A 96 -4.95 7.46 9.81
CA MET A 96 -5.87 7.42 10.95
C MET A 96 -5.15 7.13 12.28
N VAL A 97 -3.88 6.73 12.24
CA VAL A 97 -3.02 6.58 13.44
C VAL A 97 -2.34 7.91 13.77
N THR A 98 -1.72 8.57 12.79
CA THR A 98 -0.81 9.71 13.05
C THR A 98 -1.38 11.08 12.67
N ASN A 99 -2.25 11.16 11.66
CA ASN A 99 -2.52 12.40 10.93
C ASN A 99 -3.93 12.96 11.14
N LEU A 100 -4.68 12.49 12.15
CA LEU A 100 -6.02 12.99 12.52
C LEU A 100 -6.05 14.46 13.00
N SER A 101 -4.90 15.07 13.26
CA SER A 101 -4.75 16.52 13.45
C SER A 101 -4.97 17.32 12.15
N THR A 102 -4.86 16.68 10.98
CA THR A 102 -5.16 17.26 9.68
C THR A 102 -6.67 17.25 9.45
N PRO A 103 -7.34 18.40 9.17
CA PRO A 103 -8.79 18.47 9.02
C PRO A 103 -9.34 17.48 7.99
N LYS A 104 -8.74 17.40 6.80
CA LYS A 104 -9.12 16.47 5.74
C LYS A 104 -9.09 14.99 6.21
N CYS A 105 -8.14 14.60 7.07
CA CYS A 105 -8.10 13.24 7.61
C CYS A 105 -9.17 12.98 8.67
N SER A 106 -9.49 13.95 9.54
CA SER A 106 -10.55 13.78 10.53
C SER A 106 -11.96 13.84 9.91
N GLU A 107 -12.14 14.63 8.85
CA GLU A 107 -13.37 14.66 8.04
C GLU A 107 -13.57 13.34 7.27
N ALA A 108 -12.52 12.82 6.61
CA ALA A 108 -12.58 11.58 5.83
C ALA A 108 -12.66 10.29 6.68
N GLN A 109 -12.28 10.32 7.97
CA GLN A 109 -12.16 9.13 8.84
C GLN A 109 -13.39 8.21 8.82
N SER A 110 -14.59 8.79 8.88
CA SER A 110 -15.85 8.01 8.90
C SER A 110 -16.05 7.23 7.58
N ALA A 111 -15.86 7.91 6.45
CA ALA A 111 -15.92 7.32 5.12
C ALA A 111 -14.81 6.28 4.90
N TYR A 112 -13.59 6.53 5.40
CA TYR A 112 -12.47 5.59 5.36
C TYR A 112 -12.83 4.27 6.03
N TYR A 113 -13.31 4.29 7.28
CA TYR A 113 -13.71 3.08 7.98
C TYR A 113 -14.90 2.37 7.34
N GLU A 114 -15.92 3.11 6.90
CA GLU A 114 -17.09 2.51 6.21
C GLU A 114 -16.67 1.81 4.91
N CYS A 115 -15.86 2.47 4.08
CA CYS A 115 -15.44 1.98 2.78
C CYS A 115 -14.47 0.80 2.87
N VAL A 116 -13.48 0.86 3.78
CA VAL A 116 -12.58 -0.29 4.01
C VAL A 116 -13.37 -1.48 4.55
N ASN A 117 -14.26 -1.29 5.53
CA ASN A 117 -15.11 -2.36 6.05
C ASN A 117 -16.00 -2.98 4.95
N TYR A 118 -16.58 -2.16 4.07
CA TYR A 118 -17.35 -2.63 2.93
C TYR A 118 -16.51 -3.44 1.92
N ALA A 119 -15.28 -2.99 1.62
CA ALA A 119 -14.36 -3.73 0.76
C ALA A 119 -14.04 -5.10 1.35
N LEU A 120 -13.61 -5.15 2.62
CA LEU A 120 -13.21 -6.38 3.32
C LEU A 120 -14.35 -7.40 3.44
N ILE A 121 -15.59 -6.95 3.62
CA ILE A 121 -16.76 -7.84 3.68
C ILE A 121 -17.10 -8.40 2.29
N ASN A 122 -17.16 -7.57 1.24
CA ASN A 122 -17.67 -7.99 -0.07
C ASN A 122 -16.62 -8.70 -0.94
N LEU A 123 -15.33 -8.41 -0.74
CA LEU A 123 -14.21 -9.10 -1.39
C LEU A 123 -13.85 -10.44 -0.72
N ASN A 124 -14.58 -10.85 0.32
CA ASN A 124 -14.34 -12.10 1.04
C ASN A 124 -14.77 -13.35 0.25
N LEU A 125 -13.97 -13.69 -0.77
CA LEU A 125 -14.21 -14.76 -1.75
C LEU A 125 -13.13 -15.84 -1.63
N ALA A 126 -13.49 -17.10 -1.92
CA ALA A 126 -12.60 -18.25 -1.72
C ALA A 126 -11.34 -18.27 -2.62
N ASN A 127 -11.33 -17.50 -3.72
CA ASN A 127 -10.17 -17.32 -4.59
C ASN A 127 -9.35 -16.06 -4.27
N VAL A 128 -9.69 -15.32 -3.21
CA VAL A 128 -9.06 -14.04 -2.85
C VAL A 128 -8.20 -14.17 -1.58
N ALA A 129 -7.04 -13.53 -1.58
CA ALA A 129 -6.30 -13.17 -0.38
C ALA A 129 -6.19 -11.64 -0.30
N MET A 130 -6.49 -11.05 0.86
CA MET A 130 -6.40 -9.61 1.11
C MET A 130 -5.32 -9.27 2.12
N TYR A 131 -4.59 -8.20 1.86
CA TYR A 131 -3.67 -7.56 2.80
C TYR A 131 -4.01 -6.07 2.89
N ILE A 132 -4.14 -5.51 4.09
CA ILE A 132 -4.44 -4.07 4.27
C ILE A 132 -3.13 -3.29 4.34
N ASP A 133 -3.02 -2.16 3.64
CA ASP A 133 -1.86 -1.28 3.80
C ASP A 133 -1.66 -0.85 5.27
N ALA A 134 -0.40 -0.91 5.72
CA ALA A 134 0.05 -0.47 7.02
C ALA A 134 1.21 0.54 6.95
N GLY A 135 1.39 1.21 5.81
CA GLY A 135 2.50 2.12 5.59
C GLY A 135 3.83 1.38 5.64
N HIS A 136 4.74 1.81 6.51
CA HIS A 136 6.09 1.27 6.60
C HIS A 136 6.72 1.51 7.98
N ALA A 137 7.88 0.92 8.21
CA ALA A 137 8.63 1.00 9.48
C ALA A 137 8.79 2.45 9.96
N GLY A 138 9.35 3.33 9.12
CA GLY A 138 9.49 4.76 9.39
C GLY A 138 8.21 5.59 9.56
N TRP A 139 7.02 4.98 9.51
CA TRP A 139 5.74 5.63 9.78
C TRP A 139 5.01 4.98 10.96
N LEU A 140 4.66 3.69 10.88
CA LEU A 140 3.92 2.99 11.94
C LEU A 140 4.80 2.09 12.82
N GLY A 141 6.05 1.86 12.44
CA GLY A 141 7.04 1.10 13.22
C GLY A 141 7.62 1.83 14.42
N TRP A 142 7.56 3.17 14.42
CA TRP A 142 7.93 3.99 15.59
C TRP A 142 7.25 3.47 16.87
N PRO A 143 7.97 3.29 18.00
CA PRO A 143 7.43 2.64 19.20
C PRO A 143 6.16 3.27 19.79
N ALA A 144 5.91 4.55 19.55
CA ALA A 144 4.68 5.24 19.94
C ALA A 144 3.47 4.87 19.07
N ASN A 145 3.69 4.51 17.80
CA ASN A 145 2.66 4.28 16.78
C ASN A 145 2.24 2.80 16.71
N LEU A 146 3.13 1.86 17.05
CA LEU A 146 2.89 0.41 17.01
C LEU A 146 1.59 -0.03 17.71
N SER A 147 1.34 0.42 18.95
CA SER A 147 0.18 -0.02 19.73
C SER A 147 -1.14 0.60 19.20
N PRO A 148 -1.22 1.91 18.91
CA PRO A 148 -2.33 2.50 18.16
C PRO A 148 -2.61 1.80 16.81
N ALA A 149 -1.57 1.51 16.02
CA ALA A 149 -1.70 0.80 14.74
C ALA A 149 -2.29 -0.61 14.93
N ALA A 150 -1.75 -1.40 15.86
CA ALA A 150 -2.25 -2.75 16.14
C ALA A 150 -3.71 -2.74 16.64
N GLN A 151 -4.09 -1.77 17.48
CA GLN A 151 -5.47 -1.57 17.92
C GLN A 151 -6.39 -1.25 16.74
N LEU A 152 -5.96 -0.38 15.82
CA LEU A 152 -6.73 0.00 14.64
C LEU A 152 -6.93 -1.18 13.68
N PHE A 153 -5.86 -1.84 13.23
CA PHE A 153 -5.94 -2.93 12.27
C PHE A 153 -6.73 -4.12 12.80
N ALA A 154 -6.52 -4.52 14.06
CA ALA A 154 -7.33 -5.57 14.67
C ALA A 154 -8.81 -5.16 14.81
N THR A 155 -9.11 -3.88 15.05
CA THR A 155 -10.50 -3.38 15.11
C THR A 155 -11.16 -3.41 13.74
N VAL A 156 -10.46 -3.03 12.67
CA VAL A 156 -10.95 -3.15 11.28
C VAL A 156 -11.21 -4.62 10.92
N TYR A 157 -10.27 -5.53 11.24
CA TYR A 157 -10.44 -6.98 11.07
C TYR A 157 -11.68 -7.53 11.82
N LYS A 158 -11.89 -7.13 13.08
CA LYS A 158 -13.05 -7.54 13.89
C LYS A 158 -14.37 -6.96 13.36
N ASN A 159 -14.38 -5.70 12.94
CA ASN A 159 -15.58 -5.05 12.38
C ASN A 159 -16.01 -5.68 11.04
N ALA A 160 -15.03 -6.10 10.21
CA ALA A 160 -15.27 -6.87 8.99
C ALA A 160 -15.69 -8.33 9.27
N SER A 161 -15.96 -8.70 10.53
CA SER A 161 -16.32 -10.05 10.98
C SER A 161 -15.27 -11.12 10.71
N ALA A 162 -13.98 -10.77 10.83
CA ALA A 162 -12.82 -11.64 10.63
C ALA A 162 -12.85 -12.41 9.28
N PRO A 163 -12.76 -11.71 8.13
CA PRO A 163 -12.82 -12.34 6.80
C PRO A 163 -11.75 -13.41 6.63
N ALA A 164 -12.12 -14.63 6.23
CA ALA A 164 -11.17 -15.74 6.05
C ALA A 164 -10.12 -15.49 4.93
N SER A 165 -10.44 -14.58 4.00
CA SER A 165 -9.52 -14.09 2.97
C SER A 165 -8.61 -12.95 3.44
N LEU A 166 -8.91 -12.27 4.55
CA LEU A 166 -8.07 -11.20 5.11
C LEU A 166 -6.88 -11.83 5.84
N ARG A 167 -5.80 -11.99 5.09
CA ARG A 167 -4.58 -12.71 5.47
C ARG A 167 -3.68 -11.90 6.39
N GLY A 168 -3.67 -10.57 6.25
CA GLY A 168 -2.73 -9.75 6.99
C GLY A 168 -2.62 -8.30 6.54
N LEU A 169 -1.41 -7.76 6.62
CA LEU A 169 -1.04 -6.39 6.28
C LEU A 169 -0.03 -6.34 5.13
N ALA A 170 0.06 -5.20 4.45
CA ALA A 170 1.09 -4.92 3.45
C ALA A 170 1.94 -3.72 3.91
N THR A 171 3.26 -3.80 3.75
CA THR A 171 4.19 -2.76 4.22
C THR A 171 5.20 -2.34 3.15
N ASN A 172 5.88 -1.22 3.41
CA ASN A 172 6.80 -0.53 2.50
C ASN A 172 6.20 -0.18 1.12
N VAL A 173 4.87 -0.22 0.98
CA VAL A 173 4.18 0.02 -0.30
C VAL A 173 4.63 1.39 -0.84
N ALA A 174 5.11 1.43 -2.09
CA ALA A 174 5.71 2.60 -2.73
C ALA A 174 6.89 3.28 -1.98
N ASN A 175 7.43 2.69 -0.91
CA ASN A 175 8.53 3.26 -0.13
C ASN A 175 9.84 2.45 -0.35
N TYR A 176 10.89 2.73 0.41
CA TYR A 176 12.27 2.36 0.07
C TYR A 176 13.03 1.63 1.18
N ASN A 177 12.35 1.23 2.26
CA ASN A 177 13.00 0.63 3.42
C ASN A 177 13.60 -0.73 3.06
N ALA A 178 14.72 -1.06 3.71
CA ALA A 178 15.26 -2.41 3.64
C ALA A 178 14.27 -3.42 4.25
N TRP A 179 14.36 -4.67 3.81
CA TRP A 179 13.76 -5.77 4.56
C TRP A 179 14.51 -5.99 5.88
N SER A 180 15.82 -6.20 5.80
CA SER A 180 16.67 -6.54 6.96
C SER A 180 18.10 -6.08 6.70
N ILE A 181 18.68 -5.24 7.56
CA ILE A 181 20.03 -4.68 7.41
C ILE A 181 20.80 -4.58 8.73
N SER A 182 22.13 -4.78 8.67
CA SER A 182 22.98 -4.81 9.87
C SER A 182 23.37 -3.43 10.43
N SER A 183 22.88 -2.33 9.84
CA SER A 183 23.25 -0.96 10.23
C SER A 183 22.17 0.03 9.81
N PRO A 184 21.60 0.83 10.74
CA PRO A 184 20.56 1.79 10.42
C PRO A 184 21.07 2.91 9.49
N PRO A 185 20.32 3.29 8.44
CA PRO A 185 20.57 4.51 7.68
C PRO A 185 20.47 5.75 8.56
N SER A 186 21.18 6.83 8.21
CA SER A 186 21.18 8.05 9.03
C SER A 186 19.80 8.70 9.20
N TYR A 187 18.91 8.54 8.22
CA TYR A 187 17.55 9.07 8.26
C TYR A 187 16.60 8.30 9.20
N THR A 188 16.94 7.07 9.62
CA THR A 188 16.14 6.28 10.57
C THR A 188 16.54 6.54 12.04
N SER A 189 17.37 7.55 12.30
CA SER A 189 17.96 7.80 13.62
C SER A 189 16.90 8.16 14.66
N GLY A 190 16.82 7.36 15.73
CA GLY A 190 15.86 7.53 16.83
C GLY A 190 14.80 6.43 16.88
N ASP A 191 14.59 5.67 15.79
CA ASP A 191 13.76 4.47 15.81
C ASP A 191 14.61 3.23 16.15
N ALA A 192 13.98 2.26 16.82
CA ALA A 192 14.51 0.91 17.01
C ALA A 192 14.18 -0.01 15.82
N ASN A 193 13.10 0.27 15.09
CA ASN A 193 12.60 -0.53 13.97
C ASN A 193 13.00 0.13 12.64
N TYR A 194 14.29 0.16 12.33
CA TYR A 194 14.85 0.86 11.17
C TYR A 194 14.74 0.10 9.83
N ASP A 195 14.17 -1.10 9.84
CA ASP A 195 13.83 -1.89 8.65
C ASP A 195 12.48 -2.62 8.84
N GLU A 196 11.94 -3.16 7.75
CA GLU A 196 10.60 -3.76 7.78
C GLU A 196 10.56 -5.07 8.59
N GLN A 197 11.63 -5.86 8.63
CA GLN A 197 11.67 -7.08 9.43
C GLN A 197 11.50 -6.76 10.92
N LEU A 198 12.20 -5.73 11.42
CA LEU A 198 12.03 -5.26 12.79
C LEU A 198 10.61 -4.73 13.03
N TYR A 199 10.03 -3.98 12.08
CA TYR A 199 8.66 -3.49 12.17
C TYR A 199 7.61 -4.61 12.26
N VAL A 200 7.60 -5.58 11.34
CA VAL A 200 6.57 -6.65 11.34
C VAL A 200 6.69 -7.55 12.57
N ASN A 201 7.92 -7.84 13.02
CA ASN A 201 8.16 -8.60 14.26
C ASN A 201 7.76 -7.81 15.52
N ALA A 202 7.86 -6.47 15.52
CA ALA A 202 7.37 -5.63 16.62
C ALA A 202 5.83 -5.48 16.62
N LEU A 203 5.18 -5.47 15.45
CA LEU A 203 3.74 -5.27 15.32
C LEU A 203 2.92 -6.56 15.53
N SER A 204 3.39 -7.71 15.04
CA SER A 204 2.65 -8.99 15.07
C SER A 204 2.19 -9.43 16.47
N PRO A 205 3.01 -9.36 17.54
CA PRO A 205 2.57 -9.67 18.90
C PRO A 205 1.46 -8.74 19.40
N LEU A 206 1.42 -7.49 18.92
CA LEU A 206 0.40 -6.50 19.30
C LEU A 206 -0.91 -6.74 18.54
N LEU A 207 -0.87 -7.11 17.26
CA LEU A 207 -2.04 -7.56 16.49
C LEU A 207 -2.68 -8.79 17.15
N THR A 208 -1.84 -9.76 17.51
CA THR A 208 -2.23 -10.96 18.27
C THR A 208 -2.94 -10.58 19.57
N SER A 209 -2.32 -9.70 20.37
CA SER A 209 -2.88 -9.24 21.66
C SER A 209 -4.20 -8.47 21.51
N ASN A 210 -4.44 -7.84 20.36
CA ASN A 210 -5.69 -7.12 20.05
C ASN A 210 -6.77 -8.00 19.38
N GLY A 211 -6.50 -9.29 19.14
CA GLY A 211 -7.48 -10.26 18.64
C GLY A 211 -7.31 -10.68 17.18
N TRP A 212 -6.16 -10.41 16.55
CA TRP A 212 -5.82 -10.92 15.21
C TRP A 212 -4.53 -11.77 15.28
N PRO A 213 -4.63 -13.05 15.73
CA PRO A 213 -3.47 -13.88 16.09
C PRO A 213 -2.70 -14.49 14.90
N ASN A 214 -3.28 -14.43 13.69
CA ASN A 214 -2.73 -15.05 12.48
C ASN A 214 -2.53 -14.00 11.36
N ALA A 215 -2.18 -12.76 11.73
CA ALA A 215 -1.86 -11.70 10.78
C ALA A 215 -0.48 -11.96 10.16
N HIS A 216 -0.44 -12.20 8.85
CA HIS A 216 0.79 -12.26 8.07
C HIS A 216 1.10 -10.92 7.40
N PHE A 217 2.21 -10.85 6.68
CA PHE A 217 2.72 -9.64 6.03
C PHE A 217 3.13 -9.92 4.57
N ILE A 218 3.06 -8.87 3.74
CA ILE A 218 3.76 -8.80 2.45
C ILE A 218 4.45 -7.43 2.33
N MET A 219 5.69 -7.43 1.87
CA MET A 219 6.49 -6.21 1.71
C MET A 219 6.66 -5.84 0.23
N ASP A 220 6.44 -4.56 -0.10
CA ASP A 220 6.85 -4.00 -1.38
C ASP A 220 8.38 -3.83 -1.44
N THR A 221 9.01 -4.52 -2.39
CA THR A 221 10.47 -4.54 -2.64
C THR A 221 10.82 -3.92 -4.00
N SER A 222 9.87 -3.22 -4.62
CA SER A 222 10.03 -2.62 -5.96
C SER A 222 11.18 -1.61 -6.07
N ARG A 223 11.53 -0.88 -5.01
CA ARG A 223 12.49 0.26 -5.05
C ARG A 223 13.59 0.24 -4.00
N ASN A 224 13.70 -0.83 -3.20
CA ASN A 224 14.56 -0.87 -2.01
C ASN A 224 15.91 -1.58 -2.19
N GLY A 225 16.32 -1.90 -3.42
CA GLY A 225 17.53 -2.69 -3.71
C GLY A 225 18.87 -1.99 -3.48
N VAL A 226 18.86 -0.69 -3.18
CA VAL A 226 20.05 0.09 -2.81
C VAL A 226 19.86 0.63 -1.39
N GLN A 227 20.76 0.27 -0.49
CA GLN A 227 20.71 0.63 0.93
C GLN A 227 22.09 1.11 1.43
N PRO A 228 22.16 2.20 2.21
CA PRO A 228 21.08 3.17 2.45
C PRO A 228 20.68 3.89 1.15
N THR A 229 19.47 4.45 1.11
CA THR A 229 19.06 5.38 0.05
C THR A 229 19.80 6.72 0.21
N LYS A 230 19.48 7.71 -0.62
CA LYS A 230 19.96 9.10 -0.44
C LYS A 230 18.92 10.04 0.19
N GLN A 231 17.89 9.50 0.84
CA GLN A 231 16.92 10.30 1.61
C GLN A 231 17.63 11.14 2.67
N GLN A 232 17.22 12.40 2.82
CA GLN A 232 17.74 13.30 3.85
C GLN A 232 16.96 13.14 5.17
N ALA A 233 15.65 12.94 5.08
CA ALA A 233 14.75 12.52 6.14
C ALA A 233 13.92 11.31 5.68
N TRP A 234 13.48 10.48 6.62
CA TRP A 234 12.79 9.21 6.30
C TRP A 234 11.41 9.42 5.65
N GLY A 235 10.81 10.58 5.86
CA GLY A 235 9.56 11.00 5.21
C GLY A 235 9.74 11.54 3.78
N ASP A 236 10.96 11.59 3.24
CA ASP A 236 11.18 12.03 1.86
C ASP A 236 10.83 10.88 0.91
N TRP A 237 9.60 10.86 0.41
CA TRP A 237 9.03 9.74 -0.38
C TRP A 237 9.11 9.94 -1.91
N CYS A 238 9.10 11.18 -2.40
CA CYS A 238 8.83 11.44 -3.82
C CYS A 238 10.06 11.30 -4.73
N ASN A 239 10.04 10.33 -5.64
CA ASN A 239 11.06 10.06 -6.67
C ASN A 239 12.50 9.98 -6.10
N VAL A 240 12.71 9.30 -4.98
CA VAL A 240 14.00 9.32 -4.24
C VAL A 240 15.18 8.83 -5.09
N ILE A 241 16.26 9.63 -5.17
CA ILE A 241 17.49 9.31 -5.90
C ILE A 241 18.35 8.25 -5.19
N GLY A 242 19.13 7.50 -5.97
CA GLY A 242 20.06 6.49 -5.42
C GLY A 242 19.35 5.27 -4.84
N THR A 243 18.14 4.99 -5.32
CA THR A 243 17.34 3.79 -5.08
C THR A 243 17.60 2.76 -6.20
N GLY A 244 16.86 1.65 -6.21
CA GLY A 244 16.92 0.67 -7.29
C GLY A 244 16.03 -0.55 -7.05
N PHE A 245 15.78 -1.34 -8.09
CA PHE A 245 14.95 -2.56 -7.98
C PHE A 245 15.50 -3.54 -6.93
N GLY A 246 14.64 -3.93 -5.98
CA GLY A 246 14.98 -4.87 -4.91
C GLY A 246 14.79 -6.33 -5.32
N VAL A 247 14.55 -7.18 -4.32
CA VAL A 247 14.32 -8.62 -4.53
C VAL A 247 13.05 -8.82 -5.37
N PRO A 248 13.05 -9.59 -6.47
CA PRO A 248 11.84 -9.90 -7.22
C PRO A 248 10.84 -10.73 -6.43
N PHE A 249 9.57 -10.75 -6.87
CA PHE A 249 8.46 -11.52 -6.29
C PHE A 249 8.88 -12.91 -5.78
N THR A 250 8.80 -13.16 -4.47
CA THR A 250 9.16 -14.45 -3.88
C THR A 250 8.51 -14.71 -2.52
N THR A 251 8.13 -15.97 -2.27
CA THR A 251 7.71 -16.48 -0.95
C THR A 251 8.89 -17.00 -0.13
N ASN A 252 10.13 -16.89 -0.61
CA ASN A 252 11.34 -17.30 0.10
C ASN A 252 11.90 -16.14 0.93
N THR A 253 11.08 -15.64 1.85
CA THR A 253 11.27 -14.40 2.62
C THR A 253 12.24 -14.59 3.79
N GLY A 254 12.28 -15.81 4.35
CA GLY A 254 13.14 -16.19 5.49
C GLY A 254 12.53 -15.93 6.87
N ASP A 255 11.32 -15.39 6.94
CA ASP A 255 10.61 -15.05 8.17
C ASP A 255 9.18 -15.64 8.15
N PRO A 256 8.72 -16.34 9.20
CA PRO A 256 7.41 -17.01 9.20
C PRO A 256 6.20 -16.06 9.23
N LEU A 257 6.40 -14.76 9.50
CA LEU A 257 5.35 -13.74 9.42
C LEU A 257 5.14 -13.23 8.00
N GLU A 258 6.18 -13.22 7.18
CA GLU A 258 6.25 -12.59 5.86
C GLU A 258 5.94 -13.62 4.77
N ASP A 259 4.74 -13.55 4.18
CA ASP A 259 4.26 -14.50 3.17
C ASP A 259 4.97 -14.35 1.82
N ALA A 260 5.24 -13.11 1.39
CA ALA A 260 5.88 -12.83 0.12
C ALA A 260 6.43 -11.40 0.01
N PHE A 261 7.67 -11.28 -0.49
CA PHE A 261 8.11 -10.05 -1.12
C PHE A 261 7.38 -9.89 -2.47
N VAL A 262 6.89 -8.69 -2.72
CA VAL A 262 6.12 -8.31 -3.92
C VAL A 262 6.65 -6.99 -4.48
N TRP A 263 6.39 -6.68 -5.75
CA TRP A 263 6.52 -5.31 -6.26
C TRP A 263 5.12 -4.73 -6.42
N VAL A 264 4.78 -3.71 -5.62
CA VAL A 264 3.44 -3.11 -5.61
C VAL A 264 3.43 -1.80 -6.40
N LYS A 265 4.35 -0.88 -6.06
CA LYS A 265 4.63 0.28 -6.89
C LYS A 265 5.40 -0.15 -8.16
N PRO A 266 4.93 0.20 -9.37
CA PRO A 266 5.73 -0.02 -10.58
C PRO A 266 6.92 0.94 -10.61
N GLY A 267 8.14 0.43 -10.44
CA GLY A 267 9.36 1.22 -10.60
C GLY A 267 9.46 1.82 -12.00
N GLY A 268 9.67 3.13 -12.09
CA GLY A 268 9.63 3.91 -13.34
C GLY A 268 8.30 4.66 -13.57
N GLU A 269 7.24 4.42 -12.79
CA GLU A 269 6.08 5.32 -12.72
C GLU A 269 6.31 6.40 -11.65
N ALA A 270 6.28 7.68 -12.02
CA ALA A 270 6.57 8.78 -11.09
C ALA A 270 5.64 8.82 -9.87
N ASP A 271 6.15 9.30 -8.74
CA ASP A 271 5.39 9.56 -7.51
C ASP A 271 4.68 10.91 -7.57
N GLY A 272 5.35 11.90 -8.15
CA GLY A 272 4.88 13.27 -8.25
C GLY A 272 5.71 14.14 -9.19
N THR A 273 5.11 15.27 -9.56
CA THR A 273 5.70 16.26 -10.47
C THR A 273 6.60 17.23 -9.72
N SER A 274 7.81 17.47 -10.21
CA SER A 274 8.71 18.49 -9.64
C SER A 274 8.43 19.91 -10.15
N ASN A 275 7.53 20.08 -11.12
CA ASN A 275 7.07 21.39 -11.58
C ASN A 275 6.14 22.04 -10.54
N SER A 276 6.66 23.02 -9.80
CA SER A 276 5.94 23.79 -8.77
C SER A 276 4.78 24.67 -9.29
N SER A 277 4.66 24.84 -10.60
CA SER A 277 3.50 25.50 -11.23
C SER A 277 2.41 24.52 -11.67
N ALA A 278 2.58 23.22 -11.44
CA ALA A 278 1.53 22.24 -11.72
C ALA A 278 0.44 22.26 -10.63
N PRO A 279 -0.86 22.13 -10.97
CA PRO A 279 -1.96 22.13 -9.98
C PRO A 279 -1.95 20.98 -8.94
N ARG A 280 -0.98 20.07 -9.04
CA ARG A 280 -0.83 18.86 -8.21
C ARG A 280 0.65 18.63 -7.85
N TYR A 281 1.37 19.72 -7.63
CA TYR A 281 2.71 19.70 -7.06
C TYR A 281 2.62 19.37 -5.55
N ASP A 282 3.36 18.36 -5.13
CA ASP A 282 3.67 18.15 -3.72
C ASP A 282 5.12 18.58 -3.47
N TYR A 283 5.38 19.18 -2.31
CA TYR A 283 6.67 19.81 -2.02
C TYR A 283 7.81 18.80 -1.86
N HIS A 284 7.54 17.56 -1.44
CA HIS A 284 8.54 16.50 -1.38
C HIS A 284 9.15 16.23 -2.77
N CYS A 285 8.37 16.38 -3.84
CA CYS A 285 8.81 16.19 -5.22
C CYS A 285 9.71 17.30 -5.75
N GLY A 286 9.89 18.39 -4.99
CA GLY A 286 10.85 19.46 -5.26
C GLY A 286 12.13 19.38 -4.40
N TYR A 287 12.25 18.40 -3.50
CA TYR A 287 13.42 18.25 -2.62
C TYR A 287 14.68 17.84 -3.39
N SER A 288 15.84 18.08 -2.77
CA SER A 288 17.16 17.91 -3.40
C SER A 288 17.63 16.44 -3.56
N ASP A 289 16.89 15.52 -2.95
CA ASP A 289 16.99 14.06 -3.05
C ASP A 289 15.83 13.43 -3.84
N ALA A 290 14.86 14.21 -4.32
CA ALA A 290 13.94 13.80 -5.38
C ALA A 290 14.63 13.92 -6.75
N LEU A 291 14.40 12.97 -7.66
CA LEU A 291 14.91 13.07 -9.04
C LEU A 291 14.11 14.13 -9.81
N GLN A 292 14.82 15.06 -10.46
CA GLN A 292 14.20 16.16 -11.20
C GLN A 292 14.84 16.32 -12.60
N PRO A 293 14.09 16.76 -13.62
CA PRO A 293 12.66 17.11 -13.60
C PRO A 293 11.75 15.87 -13.66
N ALA A 294 10.79 15.76 -12.74
CA ALA A 294 9.82 14.66 -12.70
C ALA A 294 8.50 14.99 -13.42
N PRO A 295 7.92 14.03 -14.17
CA PRO A 295 6.64 14.22 -14.87
C PRO A 295 5.45 14.19 -13.91
N GLN A 296 4.22 14.32 -14.43
CA GLN A 296 3.02 14.02 -13.62
C GLN A 296 3.12 12.59 -13.06
N ALA A 297 2.68 12.41 -11.81
CA ALA A 297 2.65 11.11 -11.16
C ALA A 297 1.92 10.03 -11.98
N GLY A 298 2.29 8.75 -11.79
CA GLY A 298 1.77 7.63 -12.57
C GLY A 298 2.16 7.66 -14.06
N SER A 299 2.92 8.68 -14.51
CA SER A 299 3.49 8.71 -15.86
C SER A 299 4.87 8.06 -15.84
N TRP A 300 5.26 7.49 -16.98
CA TRP A 300 6.60 6.95 -17.17
C TRP A 300 7.70 8.01 -17.01
N PHE A 301 8.64 7.75 -16.10
CA PHE A 301 9.77 8.62 -15.78
C PHE A 301 11.08 7.94 -16.17
N GLN A 302 11.37 7.91 -17.48
CA GLN A 302 12.47 7.16 -18.09
C GLN A 302 13.89 7.37 -17.52
N ALA A 303 14.12 8.39 -16.70
CA ALA A 303 15.42 8.68 -16.06
C ALA A 303 15.55 8.12 -14.63
N TYR A 304 14.47 7.54 -14.09
CA TYR A 304 14.34 6.96 -12.76
C TYR A 304 14.42 5.44 -12.83
#